data_AF-A0A7X8QP09-F1
#
_entry.id   AF-A0A7X8QP09-F1
#
_cell.length_a   1.000
_cell.length_b   1.000
_cell.length_c   1.000
_cell.angle_alpha   90.00
_cell.angle_beta   90.00
_cell.angle_gamma   90.00
#
_symmetry.space_group_name_H-M   'P 1'
#
loop_
_entity.id
_entity.type
_entity.pdbx_description
1 polymer ?
#
loop_
_entity_poly.entity_id
_entity_poly.type
_entity_poly.pdbx_seq_one_letter_code
_entity_poly.pdbx_strand_id
1 'polypeptide(L)'
;MQIVTKCEKRQNEVQLFLCSQKKRIREFVYYIPNGQIIQGRTYQKTTVEDLRTCYLQRLHRYLALGYEIKGEKEGKMLLFPGQCSKD
;
A
#
# COMPACT_ATOMS: atom_id res chain seq x y z
N MET A 1 -5.14 3.50 24.52
CA MET A 1 -6.05 3.72 23.37
C MET A 1 -5.47 3.03 22.15
N GLN A 2 -5.95 1.83 21.83
CA GLN A 2 -5.41 1.00 20.73
C GLN A 2 -6.24 1.32 19.47
N ILE A 3 -5.71 2.18 18.60
CA ILE A 3 -6.36 2.45 17.31
C ILE A 3 -6.11 1.23 16.40
N VAL A 4 -7.01 0.26 16.47
CA VAL A 4 -7.04 -0.87 15.53
C VAL A 4 -7.56 -0.33 14.20
N THR A 5 -6.66 0.12 13.32
CA THR A 5 -7.01 0.39 11.93
C THR A 5 -7.20 -0.95 11.21
N LYS A 6 -8.44 -1.47 11.28
CA LYS A 6 -8.90 -2.58 10.45
C LYS A 6 -8.85 -2.10 8.99
N CYS A 7 -7.82 -2.52 8.24
CA CYS A 7 -7.83 -2.36 6.79
C CYS A 7 -8.65 -3.51 6.24
N GLU A 8 -9.90 -3.25 5.86
CA GLU A 8 -10.74 -4.21 5.16
C GLU A 8 -10.42 -4.16 3.66
N LYS A 9 -10.51 -5.31 2.97
CA LYS A 9 -10.39 -5.38 1.50
C LYS A 9 -11.53 -4.54 0.91
N ARG A 10 -11.20 -3.46 0.20
CA ARG A 10 -12.15 -2.57 -0.49
C ARG A 10 -11.82 -2.54 -1.97
N GLN A 11 -12.79 -2.18 -2.82
CA GLN A 11 -12.59 -1.99 -4.27
C GLN A 11 -11.75 -0.74 -4.59
N ASN A 12 -10.56 -0.65 -4.01
CA ASN A 12 -9.67 0.49 -4.05
C ASN A 12 -8.30 0.08 -4.59
N GLU A 13 -7.66 0.94 -5.36
CA GLU A 13 -6.26 0.78 -5.77
C GLU A 13 -5.37 1.26 -4.64
N VAL A 14 -4.26 0.58 -4.41
CA VAL A 14 -3.24 1.02 -3.47
C VAL A 14 -1.94 1.24 -4.21
N GLN A 15 -1.39 2.45 -4.08
CA GLN A 15 -0.04 2.77 -4.56
C GLN A 15 0.92 2.83 -3.37
N LEU A 16 1.95 2.00 -3.39
CA LEU A 16 2.99 1.97 -2.36
C LEU A 16 4.33 2.39 -2.98
N PHE A 17 4.95 3.41 -2.40
CA PHE A 17 6.19 4.00 -2.90
C PHE A 17 7.26 4.01 -1.83
N LEU A 18 8.46 3.55 -2.20
CA LEU A 18 9.65 3.55 -1.35
C LEU A 18 10.64 4.63 -1.80
N CYS A 19 10.99 5.56 -0.92
CA CYS A 19 12.03 6.56 -1.16
C CYS A 19 13.16 6.40 -0.16
N SER A 20 14.20 5.67 -0.55
CA SER A 20 15.38 5.41 0.29
C SER A 20 16.15 6.69 0.66
N GLN A 21 16.34 7.60 -0.30
CA GLN A 21 17.06 8.87 -0.11
C GLN A 21 16.42 9.73 0.99
N LYS A 22 15.08 9.85 0.98
CA LYS A 22 14.31 10.63 1.96
C LYS A 22 13.87 9.79 3.16
N LYS A 23 14.33 8.55 3.24
CA LYS A 23 13.97 7.55 4.25
C LYS A 23 12.45 7.52 4.55
N ARG A 24 11.66 7.45 3.48
CA ARG A 24 10.19 7.61 3.55
C ARG A 24 9.43 6.63 2.68
N ILE A 25 8.31 6.14 3.18
CA ILE A 25 7.30 5.37 2.43
C ILE A 25 6.07 6.25 2.25
N ARG A 26 5.49 6.22 1.05
CA ARG A 26 4.17 6.80 0.79
C ARG A 26 3.20 5.70 0.41
N GLU A 27 2.01 5.77 0.99
CA GLU A 27 0.90 4.87 0.74
C GLU A 27 -0.29 5.72 0.34
N PHE A 28 -0.88 5.41 -0.81
CA PHE A 28 -2.05 6.07 -1.31
C PHE A 28 -3.12 5.03 -1.59
N VAL A 29 -4.33 5.30 -1.15
CA VAL A 29 -5.51 4.50 -1.44
C VAL A 29 -6.42 5.34 -2.31
N TYR A 30 -6.79 4.80 -3.47
CA TYR A 30 -7.64 5.44 -4.46
C TYR A 30 -8.92 4.65 -4.64
N TYR A 31 -10.03 5.34 -4.90
CA TYR A 31 -11.25 4.71 -5.36
C TYR A 31 -11.10 4.35 -6.84
N ILE A 32 -11.13 3.04 -7.16
CA ILE A 32 -10.87 2.55 -8.54
C ILE A 32 -11.81 3.18 -9.57
N PRO A 33 -13.14 3.28 -9.33
CA PRO A 33 -14.06 3.72 -10.38
C PRO A 33 -13.85 5.15 -10.88
N ASN A 34 -13.20 6.03 -10.12
CA ASN A 34 -12.99 7.43 -10.53
C ASN A 34 -11.55 7.95 -10.33
N GLY A 35 -10.63 7.12 -9.85
CA GLY A 35 -9.23 7.50 -9.62
C GLY A 35 -9.03 8.54 -8.50
N GLN A 36 -10.01 8.76 -7.62
CA GLN A 36 -9.92 9.74 -6.55
C GLN A 36 -9.16 9.19 -5.34
N ILE A 37 -8.20 9.96 -4.81
CA ILE A 37 -7.52 9.63 -3.54
C ILE A 37 -8.53 9.67 -2.40
N ILE A 38 -8.72 8.55 -1.72
CA ILE A 38 -9.55 8.47 -0.52
C ILE A 38 -8.71 8.57 0.76
N GLN A 39 -7.44 8.15 0.70
CA GLN A 39 -6.53 8.22 1.83
C GLN A 39 -5.07 8.29 1.39
N GLY A 40 -4.30 9.18 2.01
CA GLY A 40 -2.84 9.24 1.89
C GLY A 40 -2.17 9.06 3.24
N ARG A 41 -1.10 8.26 3.29
CA ARG A 41 -0.24 8.08 4.47
C ARG A 41 1.22 8.19 4.10
N THR A 42 2.00 8.72 5.03
CA THR A 42 3.44 8.87 4.89
C THR A 42 4.12 8.31 6.14
N TYR A 43 5.10 7.43 5.95
CA TYR A 43 5.90 6.85 7.03
C TYR A 43 7.35 7.29 6.85
N GLN A 44 7.98 7.79 7.92
CA GLN A 44 9.39 8.17 7.93
C GLN A 44 10.15 7.27 8.88
N LYS A 45 11.41 6.94 8.54
CA LYS A 45 12.31 6.12 9.35
C LYS A 45 13.70 6.74 9.40
N THR A 46 14.46 6.39 10.42
CA THR A 46 15.83 6.89 10.67
C THR A 46 16.88 6.14 9.86
N THR A 47 16.67 4.85 9.59
CA THR A 47 17.59 3.98 8.84
C THR A 47 16.96 3.48 7.54
N VAL A 48 17.80 3.02 6.61
CA VAL A 48 17.32 2.44 5.34
C VAL A 48 16.78 1.02 5.58
N GLU A 49 17.33 0.32 6.56
CA GLU A 49 16.94 -1.02 6.97
C GLU A 49 15.54 -1.01 7.57
N ASP A 50 15.25 -0.10 8.52
CA ASP A 50 13.91 0.06 9.09
C ASP A 50 12.89 0.47 8.05
N LEU A 51 13.31 1.29 7.09
CA LEU A 51 12.49 1.70 5.97
C LEU A 51 12.13 0.50 5.09
N ARG A 52 13.12 -0.32 4.72
CA ARG A 52 12.91 -1.52 3.91
C ARG A 52 11.98 -2.50 4.61
N THR A 53 12.21 -2.76 5.89
CA THR A 53 11.37 -3.64 6.71
C THR A 53 9.93 -3.12 6.76
N CYS A 54 9.74 -1.82 7.01
CA CYS A 54 8.41 -1.21 7.04
C CYS A 54 7.70 -1.31 5.68
N TYR A 55 8.41 -1.08 4.58
CA TYR A 55 7.88 -1.19 3.24
C TYR A 55 7.39 -2.62 2.94
N LEU A 56 8.22 -3.62 3.23
CA LEU A 56 7.87 -5.03 3.06
C LEU A 56 6.67 -5.41 3.92
N GLN A 57 6.61 -4.97 5.17
CA GLN A 57 5.45 -5.20 6.04
C GLN A 57 4.15 -4.62 5.46
N ARG A 58 4.20 -3.41 4.87
CA ARG A 58 3.02 -2.83 4.18
C ARG A 58 2.65 -3.65 2.96
N LEU A 59 3.62 -4.02 2.12
CA LEU A 59 3.38 -4.83 0.93
C LEU A 59 2.75 -6.17 1.30
N HIS A 60 3.35 -6.93 2.22
CA HIS A 60 2.82 -8.20 2.70
C HIS A 60 1.42 -8.06 3.29
N ARG A 61 1.12 -6.96 3.98
CA ARG A 61 -0.24 -6.70 4.49
C ARG A 61 -1.26 -6.63 3.36
N TYR A 62 -0.97 -5.97 2.25
CA TYR A 62 -1.91 -5.90 1.13
C TYR A 62 -2.04 -7.23 0.40
N LEU A 63 -0.94 -7.94 0.20
CA LEU A 63 -0.96 -9.29 -0.38
C LEU A 63 -1.82 -10.24 0.48
N ALA A 64 -1.67 -10.20 1.80
CA ALA A 64 -2.47 -10.99 2.74
C ALA A 64 -3.96 -10.61 2.74
N LEU A 65 -4.29 -9.37 2.37
CA LEU A 65 -5.67 -8.92 2.17
C LEU A 65 -6.24 -9.30 0.78
N GLY A 66 -5.48 -10.05 -0.02
CA GLY A 66 -5.89 -10.49 -1.35
C GLY A 66 -5.82 -9.38 -2.39
N TYR A 67 -4.92 -8.41 -2.22
CA TYR A 67 -4.53 -7.51 -3.30
C TYR A 67 -3.46 -8.17 -4.17
N GLU A 68 -3.55 -7.91 -5.46
CA GLU A 68 -2.59 -8.36 -6.47
C GLU A 68 -1.75 -7.19 -6.94
N ILE A 69 -0.46 -7.45 -7.17
CA ILE A 69 0.43 -6.50 -7.82
C ILE A 69 0.10 -6.54 -9.32
N LYS A 70 -0.43 -5.44 -9.87
CA LYS A 70 -0.73 -5.34 -11.32
C LYS A 70 0.37 -4.61 -12.09
N GLY A 71 1.34 -4.00 -11.41
CA GLY A 71 2.50 -3.42 -12.05
C GLY A 71 3.31 -2.50 -11.14
N GLU A 72 4.34 -1.94 -11.74
CA GLU A 72 5.17 -0.89 -11.16
C GLU A 72 5.13 0.33 -12.08
N LYS A 73 4.89 1.52 -11.52
CA LYS A 73 4.92 2.78 -12.25
C LYS A 73 5.76 3.81 -11.49
N GLU A 74 6.84 4.28 -12.10
CA GLU A 74 7.75 5.28 -11.49
C GLU A 74 8.27 4.86 -10.10
N GLY A 75 8.60 3.57 -9.92
CA GLY A 75 9.04 3.02 -8.62
C GLY A 75 7.92 2.85 -7.59
N LYS A 76 6.65 3.01 -8.00
CA LYS A 76 5.46 2.78 -7.17
C LYS A 76 4.88 1.42 -7.50
N MET A 77 4.70 0.58 -6.50
CA MET A 77 3.95 -0.67 -6.64
C MET A 77 2.47 -0.36 -6.68
N LEU A 78 1.81 -0.84 -7.73
CA LEU A 78 0.37 -0.69 -7.94
C LEU A 78 -0.33 -1.99 -7.54
N LEU A 79 -1.15 -1.92 -6.50
CA LEU A 79 -1.88 -3.03 -5.95
C LEU A 79 -3.38 -2.85 -6.18
N PHE A 80 -4.02 -3.87 -6.73
CA PHE A 80 -5.46 -3.88 -6.99
C PHE A 80 -6.12 -4.99 -6.18
N PRO A 81 -7.39 -4.85 -5.78
CA PRO A 81 -8.13 -5.93 -5.17
C PRO A 81 -8.15 -7.11 -6.14
N GLY A 82 -7.61 -8.26 -5.74
CA GLY A 82 -7.72 -9.48 -6.52
C GLY A 82 -9.19 -9.86 -6.70
N GLN A 83 -9.54 -10.38 -7.86
CA GLN A 83 -10.88 -10.92 -8.07
C GLN A 83 -11.08 -12.05 -7.05
N CYS A 84 -12.05 -11.89 -6.15
CA CYS A 84 -12.56 -13.07 -5.46
C CYS A 84 -13.25 -13.89 -6.55
N SER A 85 -12.58 -14.92 -7.07
CA SER A 85 -13.30 -16.03 -7.67
C SER A 85 -14.33 -16.48 -6.65
N LYS A 86 -15.59 -16.18 -6.91
CA LYS A 86 -16.71 -16.83 -6.25
C LYS A 86 -16.80 -18.19 -6.93
N ASP A 87 -16.07 -19.16 -6.40
CA ASP A 87 -16.41 -20.58 -6.60
C ASP A 87 -17.67 -20.90 -5.77
#